data_AF-A0AAN0NDE3-F1
#
_entry.id   AF-A0AAN0NDE3-F1
#
_cell.length_a   1.000
_cell.length_b   1.000
_cell.length_c   1.000
_cell.angle_alpha   90.00
_cell.angle_beta   90.00
_cell.angle_gamma   90.00
#
_symmetry.space_group_name_H-M   'P 1'
#
loop_
_entity.id
_entity.type
_entity.pdbx_description
1 polymer ?
#
loop_
_entity_poly.entity_id
_entity_poly.type
_entity_poly.pdbx_seq_one_letter_code
_entity_poly.pdbx_strand_id
1 'polypeptide(L)'
;MIYRVKDVLDIPSLQTATLLSGKEGLYNEVSDVIVMEAHDIDNWLKPGQLVLSSLYSLQESTRQEYTDFVAGLRKHGASGIIVKMGRFIDEILRDSSKGVLIKIFR
;
A
#
# COMPACT_ATOMS: atom_id res chain seq x y z
N MET A 1 4.69 -22.30 -3.57
CA MET A 1 3.82 -21.51 -4.45
C MET A 1 4.24 -20.06 -4.27
N ILE A 2 4.51 -19.33 -5.36
CA ILE A 2 4.93 -17.92 -5.30
C ILE A 2 3.70 -17.07 -5.60
N TYR A 3 3.38 -16.13 -4.72
CA TYR A 3 2.35 -15.12 -4.96
C TYR A 3 3.00 -13.82 -5.40
N ARG A 4 2.33 -13.08 -6.28
CA ARG A 4 2.74 -11.74 -6.73
C ARG A 4 1.66 -10.74 -6.41
N VAL A 5 2.01 -9.46 -6.43
CA VAL A 5 1.04 -8.39 -6.12
C VAL A 5 -0.18 -8.43 -7.06
N LYS A 6 0.01 -8.76 -8.34
CA LYS A 6 -1.11 -8.96 -9.26
C LYS A 6 -2.07 -10.08 -8.83
N ASP A 7 -1.57 -11.14 -8.21
CA ASP A 7 -2.40 -12.27 -7.78
C ASP A 7 -3.23 -11.88 -6.55
N VAL A 8 -2.73 -10.93 -5.74
CA VAL A 8 -3.48 -10.34 -4.62
C VAL A 8 -4.66 -9.49 -5.11
N LEU A 9 -4.52 -8.81 -6.24
CA LEU A 9 -5.62 -8.03 -6.85
C LEU A 9 -6.80 -8.92 -7.30
N ASP A 10 -6.54 -10.20 -7.59
CA ASP A 10 -7.57 -11.15 -8.01
C ASP A 10 -8.38 -11.73 -6.84
N ILE A 11 -8.02 -11.41 -5.59
CA ILE A 11 -8.75 -11.85 -4.40
C ILE A 11 -10.16 -11.23 -4.40
N PRO A 12 -11.24 -11.98 -4.13
CA PRO A 12 -12.61 -11.46 -4.16
C PRO A 12 -12.85 -10.18 -3.37
N SER A 13 -12.22 -10.04 -2.20
CA SER A 13 -12.33 -8.84 -1.35
C SER A 13 -11.60 -7.61 -1.91
N LEU A 14 -10.76 -7.78 -2.93
CA LEU A 14 -10.00 -6.73 -3.60
C LEU A 14 -10.42 -6.51 -5.05
N GLN A 15 -11.54 -7.11 -5.51
CA GLN A 15 -12.04 -6.91 -6.88
C GLN A 15 -12.35 -5.45 -7.23
N THR A 16 -12.65 -4.63 -6.23
CA THR A 16 -12.87 -3.18 -6.40
C THR A 16 -11.59 -2.38 -6.16
N ALA A 17 -10.44 -3.01 -5.98
CA ALA A 17 -9.17 -2.33 -5.80
C ALA A 17 -8.70 -1.72 -7.13
N THR A 18 -8.12 -0.53 -7.05
CA THR A 18 -7.54 0.18 -8.19
C THR A 18 -6.05 0.37 -7.95
N LEU A 19 -5.25 -0.03 -8.93
CA LEU A 19 -3.83 0.28 -8.95
C LEU A 19 -3.62 1.75 -9.37
N LEU A 20 -3.16 2.62 -8.47
CA LEU A 20 -2.91 4.03 -8.82
C LEU A 20 -1.50 4.27 -9.38
N SER A 21 -0.50 3.49 -8.95
CA SER A 21 0.86 3.64 -9.47
C SER A 21 1.70 2.37 -9.27
N GLY A 22 2.85 2.32 -9.95
CA GLY A 22 3.83 1.24 -9.75
C GLY A 22 3.51 -0.04 -10.51
N LYS A 23 2.96 0.07 -11.73
CA LYS A 23 2.68 -1.08 -12.62
C LYS A 23 3.84 -2.06 -12.72
N GLU A 24 5.09 -1.58 -12.69
CA GLU A 24 6.29 -2.42 -12.74
C GLU A 24 6.39 -3.39 -11.56
N GLY A 25 5.91 -3.02 -10.37
CA GLY A 25 5.95 -3.87 -9.19
C GLY A 25 4.78 -4.85 -9.06
N LEU A 26 3.89 -4.96 -10.06
CA LEU A 26 2.84 -5.99 -10.08
C LEU A 26 3.40 -7.42 -10.01
N TYR A 27 4.66 -7.58 -10.41
CA TYR A 27 5.38 -8.84 -10.39
C TYR A 27 6.24 -9.06 -9.15
N ASN A 28 6.26 -8.10 -8.21
CA ASN A 28 6.93 -8.27 -6.93
C ASN A 28 6.34 -9.49 -6.21
N GLU A 29 7.21 -10.34 -5.69
CA GLU A 29 6.80 -11.50 -4.89
C GLU A 29 6.23 -11.02 -3.56
N VAL A 30 5.14 -11.62 -3.12
CA VAL A 30 4.50 -11.34 -1.83
C VAL A 30 4.79 -12.52 -0.91
N SER A 31 5.55 -12.27 0.15
CA SER A 31 5.82 -13.25 1.20
C SER A 31 4.64 -13.36 2.15
N ASP A 32 4.19 -12.20 2.67
CA ASP A 32 3.08 -12.09 3.61
C ASP A 32 2.37 -10.74 3.45
N VAL A 33 1.14 -10.64 3.99
CA VAL A 33 0.43 -9.37 4.14
C VAL A 33 0.47 -8.97 5.61
N ILE A 34 0.91 -7.74 5.91
CA ILE A 34 0.91 -7.19 7.27
C ILE A 34 -0.08 -6.07 7.41
N VAL A 35 -0.70 -5.91 8.58
CA VAL A 35 -1.49 -4.71 8.90
C VAL A 35 -0.62 -3.73 9.66
N MET A 36 -0.55 -2.48 9.20
CA MET A 36 0.30 -1.45 9.77
C MET A 36 -0.50 -0.16 10.01
N GLU A 37 -0.65 0.18 11.29
CA GLU A 37 -1.34 1.40 11.76
C GLU A 37 -0.35 2.49 12.23
N ALA A 38 0.91 2.13 12.50
CA ALA A 38 1.98 3.07 12.88
C ALA A 38 3.04 3.18 11.78
N HIS A 39 3.69 4.33 11.62
CA HIS A 39 4.68 4.59 10.55
C HIS A 39 6.08 4.08 10.84
N ASP A 40 6.24 3.26 11.88
CA ASP A 40 7.55 2.73 12.29
C ASP A 40 7.97 1.58 11.38
N ILE A 41 8.26 1.92 10.12
CA ILE A 41 8.63 0.96 9.08
C ILE A 41 9.96 0.27 9.43
N ASP A 42 10.90 1.01 10.01
CA ASP A 42 12.26 0.54 10.26
C ASP A 42 12.30 -0.66 11.21
N ASN A 43 11.36 -0.76 12.16
CA ASN A 43 11.33 -1.83 13.15
C ASN A 43 10.48 -3.04 12.74
N TRP A 44 9.54 -2.89 11.81
CA TRP A 44 8.47 -3.87 11.59
C TRP A 44 8.42 -4.43 10.17
N LEU A 45 8.84 -3.67 9.16
CA LEU A 45 8.72 -4.09 7.78
C LEU A 45 9.86 -5.04 7.38
N LYS A 46 9.48 -6.16 6.77
CA LYS A 46 10.42 -7.12 6.19
C LYS A 46 10.30 -7.13 4.66
N PRO A 47 11.38 -7.48 3.94
CA PRO A 47 11.33 -7.64 2.49
C PRO A 47 10.25 -8.63 2.05
N GLY A 48 9.58 -8.33 0.94
CA GLY A 48 8.51 -9.16 0.38
C GLY A 48 7.13 -8.92 0.99
N GLN A 49 7.02 -8.11 2.05
CA GLN A 49 5.73 -7.87 2.70
C GLN A 49 4.89 -6.86 1.92
N LEU A 50 3.59 -7.16 1.81
CA LEU A 50 2.58 -6.25 1.30
C LEU A 50 1.86 -5.57 2.47
N VAL A 51 1.84 -4.23 2.48
CA VAL A 51 1.32 -3.46 3.63
C VAL A 51 -0.17 -3.17 3.51
N LEU A 52 -0.96 -3.74 4.41
CA LEU A 52 -2.29 -3.38 4.89
C LEU A 52 -2.37 -2.06 5.68
N SER A 53 -2.83 -0.91 5.15
CA SER A 53 -3.00 0.29 6.00
C SER A 53 -4.23 1.15 5.70
N SER A 54 -4.74 1.84 6.72
CA SER A 54 -5.74 2.91 6.59
C SER A 54 -5.11 4.30 6.38
N LEU A 55 -3.78 4.41 6.55
CA LEU A 55 -3.02 5.67 6.60
C LEU A 55 -3.58 6.70 7.60
N TYR A 56 -4.37 6.28 8.59
CA TYR A 56 -5.01 7.18 9.55
C TYR A 56 -4.00 8.08 10.27
N SER A 57 -2.88 7.51 10.66
CA SER A 57 -1.82 8.21 11.38
C SER A 57 -1.01 9.18 10.50
N LEU A 58 -1.16 9.18 9.15
CA LEU A 58 -0.53 10.17 8.26
C LEU A 58 -1.47 11.35 7.94
N GLN A 59 -2.68 11.42 8.49
CA GLN A 59 -3.68 12.42 8.09
C GLN A 59 -3.19 13.86 8.20
N GLU A 60 -2.43 14.18 9.24
CA GLU A 60 -1.87 15.50 9.48
C GLU A 60 -0.41 15.63 9.00
N SER A 61 0.11 14.59 8.35
CA SER A 61 1.49 14.58 7.87
C SER A 61 1.67 15.48 6.66
N THR A 62 2.82 16.13 6.63
CA THR A 62 3.32 16.91 5.51
C THR A 62 3.58 16.01 4.29
N ARG A 63 3.60 16.62 3.11
CA ARG A 63 3.99 15.93 1.87
C ARG A 63 5.37 15.27 1.96
N GLN A 64 6.29 15.86 2.72
CA GLN A 64 7.62 15.30 2.92
C GLN A 64 7.55 14.00 3.74
N GLU A 65 6.82 13.98 4.85
CA GLU A 65 6.63 12.77 5.66
C GLU A 65 5.96 11.63 4.88
N TYR A 66 4.97 11.94 4.03
CA TYR A 66 4.40 10.96 3.10
C TYR A 66 5.44 10.41 2.11
N THR A 67 6.35 11.26 1.63
CA THR A 67 7.41 10.87 0.71
C THR A 67 8.44 9.99 1.40
N ASP A 68 8.79 10.32 2.64
CA ASP A 68 9.74 9.57 3.46
C ASP A 68 9.15 8.21 3.85
N PHE A 69 7.87 8.15 4.21
CA PHE A 69 7.14 6.90 4.44
C PHE A 69 7.21 5.98 3.21
N VAL A 70 6.88 6.51 2.04
CA VAL A 70 6.97 5.80 0.75
C VAL A 70 8.40 5.33 0.47
N ALA A 71 9.39 6.17 0.71
CA ALA A 71 10.80 5.81 0.54
C ALA A 71 11.24 4.73 1.52
N GLY A 72 10.74 4.76 2.76
CA GLY A 72 10.95 3.74 3.78
C GLY A 72 10.43 2.38 3.34
N LEU A 73 9.21 2.31 2.80
CA LEU A 73 8.62 1.07 2.28
C LEU A 73 9.52 0.45 1.19
N ARG A 74 10.04 1.27 0.28
CA ARG A 74 10.97 0.85 -0.77
C ARG A 74 12.29 0.33 -0.19
N LYS A 75 12.88 1.11 0.71
CA LYS A 75 14.18 0.82 1.33
C LYS A 75 14.17 -0.54 2.04
N HIS A 76 13.05 -0.91 2.64
CA HIS A 76 12.89 -2.20 3.35
C HIS A 76 12.35 -3.32 2.46
N GLY A 77 12.19 -3.08 1.16
CA GLY A 77 11.78 -4.10 0.20
C GLY A 77 10.32 -4.52 0.32
N ALA A 78 9.41 -3.62 0.73
CA ALA A 78 7.98 -3.90 0.64
C ALA A 78 7.59 -4.21 -0.80
N SER A 79 6.74 -5.21 -0.98
CA SER A 79 6.19 -5.56 -2.30
C SER A 79 5.18 -4.54 -2.79
N GLY A 80 4.57 -3.79 -1.86
CA GLY A 80 3.66 -2.67 -2.13
C GLY A 80 2.88 -2.26 -0.88
N ILE A 81 1.95 -1.33 -1.03
CA ILE A 81 0.98 -0.97 0.00
C ILE A 81 -0.44 -0.97 -0.58
N ILE A 82 -1.36 -1.54 0.18
CA ILE A 82 -2.80 -1.52 0.01
C ILE A 82 -3.37 -0.52 1.02
N VAL A 83 -4.04 0.51 0.51
CA VAL A 83 -4.69 1.53 1.32
C VAL A 83 -6.18 1.23 1.38
N LYS A 84 -6.64 0.86 2.58
CA LYS A 84 -8.06 0.71 2.87
C LYS A 84 -8.72 2.07 2.86
N MET A 85 -9.50 2.33 1.82
CA MET A 85 -10.31 3.53 1.73
C MET A 85 -11.45 3.47 2.76
N GLY A 86 -11.54 4.51 3.58
CA GLY A 86 -12.68 4.81 4.43
C GLY A 86 -13.15 6.25 4.18
N ARG A 87 -14.17 6.70 4.91
CA ARG A 87 -14.80 8.03 4.74
C ARG A 87 -13.80 9.21 4.75
N PHE A 88 -12.62 9.03 5.33
CA PHE A 88 -11.58 10.07 5.49
C PHE A 88 -10.70 10.29 4.25
N ILE A 89 -10.40 9.25 3.45
CA ILE A 89 -9.55 9.41 2.24
C ILE A 89 -10.41 9.77 1.01
N ASP A 90 -11.74 9.66 1.10
CA ASP A 90 -12.67 10.10 0.06
C ASP A 90 -12.49 11.59 -0.32
N GLU A 91 -11.97 12.42 0.59
CA GLU A 91 -11.74 13.84 0.35
C GLU A 91 -10.44 14.13 -0.44
N ILE A 92 -9.43 13.26 -0.31
CA ILE A 92 -8.16 13.36 -1.05
C ILE A 92 -8.32 12.88 -2.50
N LEU A 93 -9.28 11.98 -2.77
CA LEU A 93 -9.53 11.39 -4.09
C LEU A 93 -10.93 11.71 -4.64
N ARG A 94 -11.35 12.98 -4.60
CA ARG A 94 -12.50 13.51 -5.36
C ARG A 94 -12.27 13.51 -6.89
N ASP A 95 -11.74 12.42 -7.43
CA ASP A 95 -11.73 12.15 -8.87
C ASP A 95 -11.73 10.65 -9.23
N SER A 96 -11.85 9.72 -8.27
CA SER A 96 -11.91 8.30 -8.60
C SER A 96 -12.69 7.50 -7.56
N SER A 97 -13.77 6.87 -8.04
CA SER A 97 -14.79 6.15 -7.30
C SER A 97 -14.23 5.02 -6.43
N LYS A 98 -14.80 4.87 -5.22
CA LYS A 98 -14.71 3.74 -4.26
C LYS A 98 -13.86 2.55 -4.73
N GLY A 99 -12.59 2.52 -4.31
CA GLY A 99 -11.72 1.38 -4.55
C GLY A 99 -10.51 1.37 -3.63
N VAL A 100 -10.03 0.19 -3.26
CA VAL A 100 -8.82 0.02 -2.46
C VAL A 100 -7.61 0.47 -3.29
N LEU A 101 -6.82 1.40 -2.78
CA LEU A 101 -5.67 1.96 -3.51
C LEU A 101 -4.44 1.05 -3.30
N ILE A 102 -3.96 0.39 -4.36
CA ILE A 102 -2.64 -0.26 -4.30
C ILE A 102 -1.59 0.70 -4.88
N LYS A 103 -0.70 1.19 -4.01
CA LYS A 103 0.47 1.95 -4.42
C LYS A 103 1.65 0.99 -4.36
N ILE A 104 2.12 0.57 -5.53
CA ILE A 104 3.30 -0.28 -5.61
C ILE A 104 4.50 0.63 -5.84
N PHE A 105 5.62 0.32 -5.21
CA PHE A 105 6.86 1.05 -5.42
C PHE A 105 7.81 0.23 -6.30
N ARG A 106 8.64 0.93 -7.08
CA ARG A 106 9.73 0.36 -7.87
C ARG A 106 11.01 0.29 -7.04
#